data_AF-A0A5C0VMD5-F1
#
_entry.id   AF-A0A5C0VMD5-F1
#
_cell.length_a   1.000
_cell.length_b   1.000
_cell.length_c   1.000
_cell.angle_alpha   90.00
_cell.angle_beta   90.00
_cell.angle_gamma   90.00
#
_symmetry.space_group_name_H-M   'P 1'
#
loop_
_entity.id
_entity.type
_entity.pdbx_description
1 polymer ?
#
loop_
_entity_poly.entity_id
_entity_poly.type
_entity_poly.pdbx_seq_one_letter_code
_entity_poly.pdbx_strand_id
1 'polypeptide(L)'
;MAKNTSILLGDYFEKFINEQVQTGKFSSASEVVRAALRMFEHEETKKTELIKELVKGEKSGFVKNFSRDTFLDNLHQKHVSK
;
A
#
# COMPACT_ATOMS: atom_id res chain seq x y z
N MET A 1 25.36 -0.70 2.97
CA MET A 1 25.89 -1.14 4.29
C MET A 1 24.79 -0.97 5.32
N ALA A 2 24.55 -1.97 6.17
CA ALA A 2 23.62 -1.82 7.29
C ALA A 2 24.19 -0.76 8.26
N LYS A 3 23.37 0.23 8.64
CA LYS A 3 23.73 1.20 9.67
C LYS A 3 23.02 0.80 10.96
N ASN A 4 23.76 0.76 12.06
CA ASN A 4 23.19 0.57 13.38
C ASN A 4 22.64 1.91 13.87
N THR A 5 21.36 1.92 14.27
CA THR A 5 20.68 3.14 14.74
C THR A 5 20.09 2.84 16.10
N SER A 6 20.40 3.69 17.08
CA SER A 6 19.75 3.67 18.38
C SER A 6 18.47 4.50 18.30
N ILE A 7 17.36 3.96 18.78
CA ILE A 7 16.03 4.58 18.73
C ILE A 7 15.43 4.48 20.12
N LEU A 8 14.87 5.58 20.62
CA LEU A 8 14.09 5.59 21.85
C LEU A 8 12.65 5.20 21.51
N LEU A 9 12.16 4.15 22.16
CA LEU A 9 10.78 3.70 22.05
C LEU A 9 10.10 3.88 23.40
N GLY A 10 8.84 4.29 23.40
CA GLY A 10 8.05 4.31 24.63
C GLY A 10 7.64 2.90 25.06
N ASP A 11 7.27 2.77 26.33
CA ASP A 11 6.93 1.49 27.00
C ASP A 11 5.90 0.66 26.22
N TYR A 12 4.94 1.32 25.57
CA TYR A 12 3.92 0.66 24.74
C TYR A 12 4.55 -0.16 23.60
N PHE A 13 5.47 0.43 22.84
CA PHE A 13 6.10 -0.24 21.71
C PHE A 13 7.15 -1.24 22.16
N GLU A 14 7.83 -0.98 23.28
CA GLU A 14 8.74 -1.95 23.88
C GLU A 14 8.00 -3.23 24.28
N LYS A 15 6.84 -3.10 24.96
CA LYS A 15 6.00 -4.24 25.31
C LYS A 15 5.53 -5.00 24.07
N PHE A 16 5.03 -4.29 23.06
CA PHE A 16 4.60 -4.91 21.80
C PHE A 16 5.74 -5.69 21.11
N ILE A 17 6.94 -5.10 21.00
CA ILE A 17 8.10 -5.75 20.39
C ILE A 17 8.48 -7.01 21.19
N ASN A 18 8.50 -6.92 22.51
CA ASN A 18 8.81 -8.05 23.38
C ASN A 18 7.80 -9.19 23.22
N GLU A 19 6.49 -8.89 23.15
CA GLU A 19 5.45 -9.88 22.87
C GLU A 19 5.67 -10.56 21.51
N GLN A 20 5.97 -9.79 20.46
CA GLN A 20 6.24 -10.33 19.12
C GLN A 20 7.46 -11.25 19.09
N VAL A 21 8.53 -10.91 19.82
CA VAL A 21 9.71 -11.78 19.94
C VAL A 21 9.40 -13.04 20.75
N GLN A 22 8.65 -12.91 21.85
CA GLN A 22 8.24 -14.05 22.69
C GLN A 22 7.36 -15.06 21.94
N THR A 23 6.57 -14.63 20.96
CA THR A 23 5.81 -15.55 20.10
C THR A 23 6.69 -16.48 19.25
N GLY A 24 8.01 -16.20 19.15
CA GLY A 24 8.94 -16.93 18.29
C GLY A 24 8.86 -16.54 16.81
N LYS A 25 7.95 -15.63 16.43
CA LYS A 25 7.81 -15.15 15.05
C LYS A 25 9.00 -14.30 14.58
N PHE A 26 9.68 -13.63 15.50
CA PHE A 26 10.84 -12.78 15.22
C PHE A 26 11.99 -13.12 16.16
N SER A 27 13.21 -13.10 15.63
CA SER A 27 14.43 -13.42 16.38
C SER A 27 14.95 -12.26 17.25
N SER A 28 14.56 -11.03 16.94
CA SER A 28 15.04 -9.82 17.63
C SER A 28 14.11 -8.63 17.44
N ALA A 29 14.24 -7.64 18.34
CA ALA A 29 13.58 -6.34 18.21
C ALA A 29 13.89 -5.65 16.87
N SER A 30 15.14 -5.72 16.41
CA SER A 30 15.54 -5.16 15.11
C SER A 30 14.84 -5.83 13.92
N GLU A 31 14.45 -7.10 14.05
CA GLU A 31 13.68 -7.78 13.02
C GLU A 31 12.22 -7.31 13.00
N VAL A 32 11.60 -7.14 14.18
CA VAL A 32 10.25 -6.56 14.31
C VAL A 32 10.20 -5.16 13.69
N VAL A 33 11.16 -4.30 14.05
CA VAL A 33 11.23 -2.93 13.53
C VAL A 33 11.43 -2.93 12.00
N ARG A 34 12.28 -3.80 11.46
CA ARG A 34 12.45 -3.91 10.00
C ARG A 34 11.17 -4.39 9.31
N ALA A 35 10.44 -5.34 9.89
CA ALA A 35 9.18 -5.80 9.34
C ALA A 35 8.13 -4.67 9.33
N ALA A 36 8.05 -3.90 10.41
CA ALA A 36 7.17 -2.73 10.50
C ALA A 36 7.53 -1.66 9.45
N LEU A 37 8.82 -1.34 9.30
CA LEU A 37 9.28 -0.36 8.30
C LEU A 37 8.98 -0.80 6.86
N ARG A 38 9.12 -2.10 6.53
CA ARG A 38 8.74 -2.63 5.21
C ARG A 38 7.25 -2.48 4.95
N MET A 39 6.42 -2.75 5.95
CA MET A 39 4.97 -2.56 5.83
C MET A 39 4.63 -1.08 5.62
N PHE A 40 5.26 -0.20 6.39
CA PHE A 40 5.07 1.25 6.26
C PHE A 40 5.50 1.77 4.87
N GLU A 41 6.67 1.35 4.37
CA GLU A 41 7.14 1.71 3.03
C GLU A 41 6.15 1.28 1.93
N HIS A 42 5.62 0.06 2.04
CA HIS A 42 4.64 -0.47 1.10
C HIS A 42 3.34 0.33 1.10
N GLU A 43 2.85 0.70 2.29
CA GLU A 43 1.63 1.51 2.44
C GLU A 43 1.82 2.92 1.87
N GLU A 44 2.95 3.57 2.15
CA GLU A 44 3.26 4.89 1.59
C GLU A 44 3.39 4.83 0.07
N THR A 45 4.05 3.80 -0.47
CA THR A 45 4.18 3.59 -1.91
C THR A 45 2.79 3.44 -2.55
N LYS A 46 1.95 2.56 -2.03
CA LYS A 46 0.57 2.38 -2.51
C LYS A 46 -0.25 3.67 -2.44
N LYS A 47 -0.14 4.42 -1.35
CA LYS A 47 -0.86 5.69 -1.16
C LYS A 47 -0.45 6.71 -2.24
N THR A 48 0.85 6.86 -2.46
CA THR A 48 1.36 7.80 -3.46
C THR A 48 0.96 7.43 -4.89
N GLU A 49 1.01 6.14 -5.24
CA GLU A 49 0.54 5.64 -6.53
C GLU A 49 -0.96 5.87 -6.73
N LEU A 50 -1.77 5.59 -5.71
CA LEU A 50 -3.21 5.82 -5.76
C LEU A 50 -3.53 7.30 -5.99
N ILE A 51 -2.89 8.21 -5.23
CA ILE A 51 -3.08 9.66 -5.39
C ILE A 51 -2.70 10.08 -6.82
N LYS A 52 -1.60 9.56 -7.35
CA LYS A 52 -1.14 9.87 -8.70
C LYS A 52 -2.17 9.46 -9.77
N GLU A 53 -2.74 8.26 -9.66
CA GLU A 53 -3.76 7.80 -10.62
C GLU A 53 -5.10 8.54 -10.44
N LEU A 54 -5.48 8.92 -9.22
CA LEU A 54 -6.65 9.76 -8.99
C LEU A 54 -6.50 11.14 -9.65
N VAL A 55 -5.36 11.81 -9.47
CA VAL A 55 -5.07 13.11 -10.11
C VAL A 55 -5.09 12.98 -11.64
N LYS A 56 -4.61 11.87 -12.19
CA LYS A 56 -4.70 11.59 -13.63
C LYS A 56 -6.15 11.43 -14.08
N GLY A 57 -6.98 10.75 -13.29
CA GLY A 57 -8.42 10.63 -13.51
C GLY A 57 -9.12 11.98 -13.51
N GLU A 58 -8.86 12.83 -12.52
CA GLU A 58 -9.42 14.19 -12.44
C GLU A 58 -9.03 15.04 -13.65
N LYS A 59 -7.77 14.95 -14.10
CA LYS A 59 -7.27 15.66 -15.29
C LYS A 59 -7.79 15.10 -16.61
N SER A 60 -8.29 13.87 -16.63
CA SER A 60 -8.86 13.26 -17.85
C SER A 60 -10.22 13.85 -18.25
N GLY A 61 -10.81 14.67 -17.37
CA GLY A 61 -12.11 15.29 -17.58
C GLY A 61 -13.26 14.35 -17.27
N PHE A 62 -14.46 14.92 -17.16
CA PHE A 62 -15.67 14.19 -16.78
C PHE A 62 -16.58 13.96 -17.99
N VAL A 63 -16.99 12.71 -18.20
CA VAL A 63 -18.02 12.37 -19.19
C VAL A 63 -19.39 12.62 -18.57
N LYS A 64 -20.10 13.65 -19.06
CA LYS A 64 -21.40 14.07 -18.50
C LYS A 64 -22.55 13.11 -18.81
N ASN A 65 -22.49 12.39 -19.93
CA ASN A 65 -23.58 11.55 -20.44
C ASN A 65 -23.15 10.08 -20.53
N PHE A 66 -22.61 9.53 -19.44
CA PHE A 66 -22.17 8.14 -19.41
C PHE A 66 -23.39 7.20 -19.35
N SER A 67 -23.57 6.36 -20.38
CA SER A 67 -24.57 5.27 -20.40
C SER A 67 -23.88 3.92 -20.30
N ARG A 68 -24.20 3.17 -19.24
CA ARG A 68 -23.61 1.86 -18.94
C ARG A 68 -23.86 0.84 -20.05
N ASP A 69 -25.07 0.80 -20.59
CA ASP A 69 -25.48 -0.18 -21.60
C ASP A 69 -24.71 0.04 -22.90
N THR A 70 -24.65 1.30 -23.36
CA THR A 70 -23.86 1.65 -24.56
C THR A 70 -22.36 1.38 -24.38
N PHE A 71 -21.82 1.55 -23.16
CA PHE A 71 -20.42 1.26 -22.89
C PHE A 71 -20.13 -0.25 -22.93
N LEU A 72 -21.04 -1.07 -22.39
CA LEU A 72 -20.93 -2.52 -22.40
C LEU A 72 -21.03 -3.09 -23.82
N ASP A 73 -21.97 -2.60 -24.62
CA ASP A 73 -22.12 -3.02 -26.01
C ASP A 73 -20.87 -2.68 -26.84
N ASN A 74 -20.30 -1.48 -26.65
CA ASN A 74 -19.05 -1.08 -27.28
C ASN A 74 -17.86 -1.96 -26.84
N LEU A 75 -17.79 -2.35 -25.56
CA LEU A 75 -16.74 -3.25 -25.07
C LEU A 75 -16.86 -4.65 -25.69
N HIS A 76 -18.08 -5.21 -25.76
CA HIS A 76 -18.30 -6.49 -26.41
C HIS A 76 -17.92 -6.43 -27.89
N GLN A 77 -18.37 -5.41 -28.64
CA GLN A 77 -18.00 -5.25 -30.05
C GLN A 77 -16.49 -5.14 -30.26
N LYS A 78 -15.79 -4.40 -29.40
CA LYS A 78 -14.33 -4.20 -29.48
C LYS A 78 -13.51 -5.47 -29.21
N HIS A 79 -14.04 -6.40 -28.41
CA HIS A 79 -13.30 -7.59 -27.96
C HIS A 79 -13.84 -8.92 -28.52
N VAL A 80 -14.97 -8.92 -29.23
CA VAL A 80 -15.55 -10.12 -29.88
C VAL A 80 -14.94 -10.40 -31.26
N SER A 81 -14.27 -9.44 -31.91
CA SER A 81 -13.63 -9.65 -33.23
C SER A 81 -12.20 -10.23 -33.17
N LYS A 82 -11.97 -11.26 -32.34
CA LYS A 82 -10.69 -12.00 -32.34
C LYS A 82 -10.92 -13.48 -32.61
#